data_AF-A0A841KXS8-F1
#
_entry.id   AF-A0A841KXS8-F1
#
_cell.length_a   1.000
_cell.length_b   1.000
_cell.length_c   1.000
_cell.angle_alpha   90.00
_cell.angle_beta   90.00
_cell.angle_gamma   90.00
#
_symmetry.space_group_name_H-M   'P 1'
#
loop_
_entity.id
_entity.type
_entity.pdbx_description
1 polymer ?
#
loop_
_entity_poly.entity_id
_entity_poly.type
_entity_poly.pdbx_seq_one_letter_code
_entity_poly.pdbx_strand_id
1 'polypeptide(L)'
;MNSKINKNCECEFCKNKKDFELPSDIIDALIDDELIIFAGAGVSTESKKVYPYTLYREIKNELEIEDNLSFSKLMSKFCEKTNGRAKLLQKIKNRFDYVTAFPELERTASEFHRELSTIYPIQNIITTNWDDLFERYCGATPIVFPEDFVFWNMPGRKVLKIHGSINNYGSIVATEDDYAKCQERLNSGLIGSSLKLMLATKYIIFIGYSFGDEDFNSIYNSLIKEMNGLIPHAYIVTLDESAVEKFKDMNITPIITDATYFITVLKEHLIARNLLIPDDEFSSVARMLFEVEEEHSLLSEAFNIKSYPQILYSLCYQDGLIHAFERILALKRTGNYSHACAIGNTLRAYEKKRKEKLKKKVYHDVAYIEGYMNGLVFLLMDEEERSGLPLYFVFGYDHSISTLDEYKSIIQNAKELHKTSYEYASKYVSHITNESGDIVFHHTPFL
;
A
#
# COMPACT_ATOMS: atom_id res chain seq x y z
N MET A 1 -6.53 -17.12 -2.72
CA MET A 1 -7.04 -18.10 -3.71
C MET A 1 -5.95 -18.27 -4.76
N ASN A 2 -5.03 -19.21 -4.55
CA ASN A 2 -3.96 -19.49 -5.51
C ASN A 2 -4.56 -20.18 -6.73
N SER A 3 -4.93 -19.37 -7.74
CA SER A 3 -5.20 -19.93 -9.05
C SER A 3 -3.88 -20.46 -9.58
N LYS A 4 -3.71 -21.79 -9.59
CA LYS A 4 -2.80 -22.43 -10.54
C LYS A 4 -3.13 -21.81 -11.90
N ILE A 5 -2.25 -20.96 -12.41
CA ILE A 5 -2.40 -20.33 -13.72
C ILE A 5 -2.45 -21.49 -14.70
N ASN A 6 -3.66 -21.79 -15.18
CA ASN A 6 -3.82 -22.75 -16.26
C ASN A 6 -3.16 -22.09 -17.48
N LYS A 7 -1.95 -22.55 -17.83
CA LYS A 7 -1.12 -21.99 -18.90
C LYS A 7 -1.83 -21.96 -20.27
N ASN A 8 -2.95 -22.69 -20.40
CA ASN A 8 -3.78 -22.76 -21.61
C ASN A 8 -5.11 -21.98 -21.47
N CYS A 9 -5.25 -21.05 -20.54
CA CYS A 9 -6.46 -20.24 -20.40
C CYS A 9 -6.48 -19.10 -21.43
N GLU A 10 -7.40 -19.17 -22.40
CA GLU A 10 -7.57 -18.16 -23.45
C GLU A 10 -8.46 -16.96 -23.04
N CYS A 11 -8.83 -16.83 -21.75
CA CYS A 11 -9.70 -15.74 -21.33
C CYS A 11 -9.00 -14.37 -21.48
N GLU A 12 -9.80 -13.31 -21.58
CA GLU A 12 -9.32 -11.93 -21.80
C GLU A 12 -8.27 -11.47 -20.77
N PHE A 13 -8.31 -12.05 -19.56
CA PHE A 13 -7.38 -11.76 -18.47
C PHE A 13 -6.08 -12.56 -18.55
N CYS A 14 -6.12 -13.83 -18.96
CA CYS A 14 -4.96 -14.72 -18.93
C CYS A 14 -4.12 -14.64 -20.21
N LYS A 15 -4.73 -14.39 -21.38
CA LYS A 15 -4.03 -14.35 -22.67
C LYS A 15 -2.89 -13.31 -22.74
N ASN A 16 -2.97 -12.28 -21.92
CA ASN A 16 -2.00 -11.17 -21.85
C ASN A 16 -0.88 -11.41 -20.82
N LYS A 17 -0.98 -12.47 -20.00
CA LYS A 17 0.06 -12.88 -19.04
C LYS A 17 1.13 -13.69 -19.78
N LYS A 18 1.97 -12.97 -20.52
CA LYS A 18 3.06 -13.56 -21.29
C LYS A 18 4.26 -13.78 -20.39
N ASP A 19 4.83 -14.98 -20.44
CA ASP A 19 6.06 -15.32 -19.71
C ASP A 19 7.22 -14.46 -20.22
N PHE A 20 8.08 -14.03 -19.30
CA PHE A 20 9.28 -13.24 -19.57
C PHE A 20 10.36 -13.57 -18.54
N GLU A 21 11.62 -13.32 -18.88
CA GLU A 21 12.71 -13.36 -17.92
C GLU A 21 12.84 -11.99 -17.26
N LEU A 22 12.71 -11.93 -15.92
CA LEU A 22 12.85 -10.68 -15.18
C LEU A 22 14.33 -10.27 -15.16
N PRO A 23 14.70 -9.10 -15.75
CA PRO A 23 16.06 -8.60 -15.71
C PRO A 23 16.58 -8.45 -14.28
N SER A 24 17.79 -8.94 -14.00
CA SER A 24 18.35 -8.97 -12.64
C SER A 24 18.62 -7.58 -12.09
N ASP A 25 18.99 -6.64 -12.95
CA ASP A 25 19.23 -5.23 -12.62
C ASP A 25 17.97 -4.51 -12.10
N ILE A 26 16.76 -4.95 -12.47
CA ILE A 26 15.51 -4.44 -11.85
C ILE A 26 15.47 -4.79 -10.36
N ILE A 27 15.87 -6.01 -9.99
CA ILE A 27 15.87 -6.45 -8.60
C ILE A 27 16.98 -5.73 -7.82
N ASP A 28 18.17 -5.62 -8.41
CA ASP A 28 19.29 -4.93 -7.79
C ASP A 28 18.95 -3.44 -7.54
N ALA A 29 18.43 -2.75 -8.57
CA ALA A 29 17.97 -1.37 -8.44
C ALA A 29 16.82 -1.21 -7.43
N LEU A 30 15.96 -2.22 -7.27
CA LEU A 30 14.91 -2.19 -6.26
C LEU A 30 15.47 -2.31 -4.84
N ILE A 31 16.47 -3.16 -4.63
CA ILE A 31 17.14 -3.34 -3.32
C ILE A 31 17.91 -2.09 -2.92
N ASP A 32 18.53 -1.42 -3.89
CA ASP A 32 19.35 -0.23 -3.68
C ASP A 32 18.55 1.08 -3.61
N ASP A 33 17.21 1.02 -3.62
CA ASP A 33 16.31 2.19 -3.66
C ASP A 33 16.59 3.11 -4.88
N GLU A 34 16.94 2.48 -6.01
CA GLU A 34 17.26 3.12 -7.28
C GLU A 34 16.18 2.95 -8.36
N LEU A 35 15.11 2.19 -8.07
CA LEU A 35 14.03 1.93 -9.01
C LEU A 35 12.86 2.91 -8.87
N ILE A 36 12.40 3.45 -9.99
CA ILE A 36 11.19 4.27 -10.10
C ILE A 36 10.20 3.62 -11.05
N ILE A 37 8.94 3.56 -10.64
CA ILE A 37 7.83 3.24 -11.54
C ILE A 37 7.29 4.53 -12.15
N PHE A 38 7.24 4.58 -13.48
CA PHE A 38 6.49 5.57 -14.23
C PHE A 38 5.19 4.94 -14.74
N ALA A 39 4.05 5.32 -14.17
CA ALA A 39 2.76 4.73 -14.50
C ALA A 39 1.91 5.66 -15.37
N GLY A 40 1.45 5.15 -16.52
CA GLY A 40 0.51 5.84 -17.41
C GLY A 40 -0.94 5.37 -17.26
N ALA A 41 -1.82 5.89 -18.11
CA ALA A 41 -3.26 5.68 -17.98
C ALA A 41 -3.69 4.21 -18.23
N GLY A 42 -2.83 3.39 -18.84
CA GLY A 42 -3.09 1.99 -19.14
C GLY A 42 -3.18 1.06 -17.92
N VAL A 43 -2.66 1.47 -16.76
CA VAL A 43 -2.79 0.71 -15.49
C VAL A 43 -3.99 1.15 -14.63
N SER A 44 -4.83 2.04 -15.15
CA SER A 44 -5.91 2.71 -14.41
C SER A 44 -7.22 2.72 -15.20
N THR A 45 -8.07 3.72 -14.97
CA THR A 45 -9.45 3.84 -15.47
C THR A 45 -9.58 3.96 -16.99
N GLU A 46 -8.53 4.40 -17.69
CA GLU A 46 -8.54 4.47 -19.16
C GLU A 46 -8.17 3.12 -19.82
N SER A 47 -7.92 2.09 -19.01
CA SER A 47 -7.78 0.73 -19.52
C SER A 47 -9.09 0.25 -20.16
N LYS A 48 -8.96 -0.45 -21.30
CA LYS A 48 -10.09 -1.09 -21.99
C LYS A 48 -10.80 -2.14 -21.14
N LYS A 49 -10.14 -2.65 -20.08
CA LYS A 49 -10.74 -3.56 -19.11
C LYS A 49 -11.76 -2.85 -18.19
N VAL A 50 -11.62 -1.53 -18.01
CA VAL A 50 -12.47 -0.72 -17.12
C VAL A 50 -13.57 -0.03 -17.91
N TYR A 51 -13.20 0.64 -19.00
CA TYR A 51 -14.14 1.31 -19.89
C TYR A 51 -14.03 0.81 -21.34
N PRO A 52 -15.16 0.60 -22.04
CA PRO A 52 -15.13 0.21 -23.46
C PRO A 52 -14.62 1.32 -24.39
N TYR A 53 -14.61 2.57 -23.93
CA TYR A 53 -14.13 3.74 -24.68
C TYR A 53 -13.37 4.69 -23.75
N THR A 54 -12.38 5.40 -24.29
CA THR A 54 -11.59 6.41 -23.58
C THR A 54 -12.33 7.74 -23.49
N LEU A 55 -11.93 8.62 -22.56
CA LEU A 55 -12.44 10.00 -22.51
C LEU A 55 -12.25 10.72 -23.85
N TYR A 56 -11.11 10.50 -24.51
CA TYR A 56 -10.85 11.02 -25.85
C TYR A 56 -11.94 10.62 -26.84
N ARG A 57 -12.34 9.34 -26.89
CA ARG A 57 -13.38 8.85 -27.80
C ARG A 57 -14.75 9.42 -27.46
N GLU A 58 -15.07 9.55 -26.17
CA GLU A 58 -16.32 10.17 -25.72
C GLU A 58 -16.44 11.61 -26.22
N ILE A 59 -15.40 12.44 -25.99
CA ILE A 59 -15.39 13.84 -26.40
C ILE A 59 -15.35 13.98 -27.94
N LYS A 60 -14.59 13.13 -28.63
CA LYS A 60 -14.51 13.13 -30.10
C LYS A 60 -15.87 12.88 -30.73
N ASN A 61 -16.61 11.90 -30.20
CA ASN A 61 -17.96 11.58 -30.65
C ASN A 61 -18.95 12.71 -30.36
N GLU A 62 -18.88 13.34 -29.17
CA GLU A 62 -19.76 14.46 -28.80
C GLU A 62 -19.49 15.73 -29.64
N LEU A 63 -18.27 15.90 -30.14
CA LEU A 63 -17.92 16.99 -31.04
C LEU A 63 -18.16 16.66 -32.52
N GLU A 64 -18.54 15.41 -32.83
CA GLU A 64 -18.71 14.93 -34.21
C GLU A 64 -17.47 15.19 -35.08
N ILE A 65 -16.27 15.06 -34.50
CA ILE A 65 -14.99 15.27 -35.20
C ILE A 65 -14.52 13.93 -35.76
N GLU A 66 -14.32 13.84 -37.08
CA GLU A 66 -13.75 12.64 -37.71
C GLU A 66 -12.22 12.63 -37.66
N ASP A 67 -11.58 13.80 -37.73
CA ASP A 67 -10.13 13.97 -37.72
C ASP A 67 -9.45 13.39 -36.47
N ASN A 68 -8.27 12.82 -36.64
CA ASN A 68 -7.42 12.41 -35.52
C ASN A 68 -6.62 13.61 -35.00
N LEU A 69 -7.21 14.31 -34.03
CA LEU A 69 -6.55 15.39 -33.29
C LEU A 69 -5.73 14.83 -32.12
N SER A 70 -4.70 15.57 -31.67
CA SER A 70 -4.05 15.25 -30.39
C SER A 70 -5.04 15.40 -29.22
N PHE A 71 -4.74 14.77 -28.08
CA PHE A 71 -5.60 14.81 -26.90
C PHE A 71 -5.86 16.26 -26.45
N SER A 72 -4.79 17.04 -26.29
CA SER A 72 -4.84 18.44 -25.87
C SER A 72 -5.65 19.31 -26.83
N LYS A 73 -5.51 19.10 -28.14
CA LYS A 73 -6.26 19.82 -29.18
C LYS A 73 -7.75 19.54 -29.09
N LEU A 74 -8.13 18.28 -28.94
CA LEU A 74 -9.52 17.87 -28.83
C LEU A 74 -10.18 18.45 -27.57
N MET A 75 -9.51 18.38 -26.42
CA MET A 75 -10.01 18.96 -25.18
C MET A 75 -10.14 20.49 -25.25
N SER A 76 -9.22 21.16 -25.96
CA SER A 76 -9.28 22.60 -26.19
C SER A 76 -10.51 22.98 -27.02
N LYS A 77 -10.76 22.26 -28.12
CA LYS A 77 -11.99 22.43 -28.92
C LYS A 77 -13.27 22.18 -28.11
N PHE A 78 -13.26 21.19 -27.21
CA PHE A 78 -14.38 20.98 -26.30
C PHE A 78 -14.59 22.18 -25.36
N CYS A 79 -13.50 22.80 -24.90
CA CYS A 79 -13.55 23.95 -24.01
C CYS A 79 -14.03 25.25 -24.67
N GLU A 80 -14.01 25.34 -26.01
CA GLU A 80 -14.56 26.49 -26.77
C GLU A 80 -16.09 26.59 -26.65
N LYS A 81 -16.80 25.51 -26.32
CA LYS A 81 -18.24 25.52 -26.04
C LYS A 81 -18.55 26.37 -24.79
N THR A 82 -19.78 26.87 -24.68
CA THR A 82 -20.24 27.58 -23.47
C THR A 82 -20.06 26.73 -22.21
N ASN A 83 -19.30 27.26 -21.24
CA ASN A 83 -18.87 26.58 -20.02
C ASN A 83 -18.05 25.29 -20.26
N GLY A 84 -17.33 25.21 -21.39
CA GLY A 84 -16.68 23.98 -21.84
C GLY A 84 -15.66 23.42 -20.84
N ARG A 85 -14.81 24.26 -20.23
CA ARG A 85 -13.87 23.81 -19.19
C ARG A 85 -14.57 23.22 -17.97
N ALA A 86 -15.62 23.88 -17.48
CA ALA A 86 -16.40 23.36 -16.34
C ALA A 86 -17.07 22.03 -16.69
N LYS A 87 -17.63 21.90 -17.90
CA LYS A 87 -18.22 20.65 -18.40
C LYS A 87 -17.18 19.54 -18.54
N LEU A 88 -15.97 19.85 -19.00
CA LEU A 88 -14.88 18.89 -19.12
C LEU A 88 -14.51 18.32 -17.75
N LEU A 89 -14.31 19.20 -16.76
CA LEU A 89 -14.01 18.79 -15.39
C LEU A 89 -15.15 17.96 -14.77
N GLN A 90 -16.41 18.32 -15.03
CA GLN A 90 -17.58 17.54 -14.59
C GLN A 90 -17.61 16.15 -15.23
N LYS A 91 -17.30 16.04 -16.53
CA LYS A 91 -17.21 14.73 -17.21
C LYS A 91 -16.11 13.85 -16.63
N ILE A 92 -14.93 14.42 -16.42
CA ILE A 92 -13.80 13.72 -15.79
C ILE A 92 -14.22 13.22 -14.39
N LYS A 93 -14.84 14.07 -13.56
CA LYS A 93 -15.36 13.67 -12.25
C LYS A 93 -16.36 12.54 -12.36
N ASN A 94 -17.39 12.69 -13.20
CA ASN A 94 -18.47 11.70 -13.34
C ASN A 94 -17.93 10.33 -13.76
N ARG A 95 -16.88 10.32 -14.59
CA ARG A 95 -16.20 9.10 -15.02
C ARG A 95 -15.53 8.38 -13.85
N PHE A 96 -14.80 9.08 -13.00
CA PHE A 96 -14.20 8.49 -11.80
C PHE A 96 -15.25 8.06 -10.77
N ASP A 97 -16.28 8.88 -10.56
CA ASP A 97 -17.40 8.54 -9.66
C ASP A 97 -18.10 7.26 -10.11
N TYR A 98 -18.31 7.08 -11.42
CA TYR A 98 -18.93 5.88 -11.97
C TYR A 98 -18.09 4.63 -11.69
N VAL A 99 -16.77 4.67 -11.93
CA VAL A 99 -15.88 3.54 -11.60
C VAL A 99 -15.95 3.21 -10.11
N THR A 100 -15.88 4.23 -9.27
CA THR A 100 -15.90 4.08 -7.81
C THR A 100 -17.24 3.51 -7.31
N ALA A 101 -18.35 3.84 -7.98
CA ALA A 101 -19.69 3.37 -7.62
C ALA A 101 -19.91 1.87 -7.91
N PHE A 102 -19.10 1.26 -8.79
CA PHE A 102 -19.20 -0.16 -9.14
C PHE A 102 -17.95 -0.93 -8.65
N PRO A 103 -18.05 -1.71 -7.55
CA PRO A 103 -16.90 -2.41 -6.98
C PRO A 103 -16.13 -3.31 -7.95
N GLU A 104 -16.80 -3.86 -8.98
CA GLU A 104 -16.15 -4.64 -10.03
C GLU A 104 -15.22 -3.80 -10.91
N LEU A 105 -15.68 -2.63 -11.37
CA LEU A 105 -14.87 -1.70 -12.15
C LEU A 105 -13.73 -1.15 -11.30
N GLU A 106 -14.02 -0.80 -10.04
CA GLU A 106 -13.03 -0.32 -9.09
C GLU A 106 -11.92 -1.36 -8.85
N ARG A 107 -12.28 -2.64 -8.63
CA ARG A 107 -11.28 -3.73 -8.50
C ARG A 107 -10.44 -3.88 -9.76
N THR A 108 -11.05 -3.76 -10.93
CA THR A 108 -10.35 -3.88 -12.22
C THR A 108 -9.41 -2.70 -12.47
N ALA A 109 -9.83 -1.46 -12.17
CA ALA A 109 -9.00 -0.27 -12.31
C ALA A 109 -7.84 -0.25 -11.30
N SER A 110 -8.05 -0.80 -10.11
CA SER A 110 -7.06 -0.82 -9.03
C SER A 110 -6.18 -2.08 -8.99
N GLU A 111 -6.33 -3.02 -9.92
CA GLU A 111 -5.65 -4.32 -9.88
C GLU A 111 -4.12 -4.16 -9.79
N PHE A 112 -3.54 -3.39 -10.71
CA PHE A 112 -2.11 -3.07 -10.72
C PHE A 112 -1.64 -2.40 -9.42
N HIS A 113 -2.41 -1.43 -8.92
CA HIS A 113 -2.08 -0.66 -7.73
C HIS A 113 -2.09 -1.53 -6.47
N ARG A 114 -3.10 -2.40 -6.33
CA ARG A 114 -3.19 -3.35 -5.21
C ARG A 114 -2.05 -4.35 -5.26
N GLU A 115 -1.73 -4.86 -6.44
CA GLU A 115 -0.60 -5.75 -6.63
C GLU A 115 0.71 -5.06 -6.25
N LEU A 116 0.93 -3.81 -6.67
CA LEU A 116 2.13 -3.04 -6.33
C LEU A 116 2.24 -2.73 -4.81
N SER A 117 1.11 -2.52 -4.15
CA SER A 117 1.03 -1.88 -2.83
C SER A 117 1.92 -2.49 -1.75
N THR A 118 2.04 -3.83 -1.75
CA THR A 118 2.80 -4.58 -0.74
C THR A 118 4.30 -4.63 -1.03
N ILE A 119 4.76 -4.23 -2.21
CA ILE A 119 6.20 -4.13 -2.53
C ILE A 119 6.78 -2.87 -1.89
N TYR A 120 7.12 -3.00 -0.61
CA TYR A 120 7.61 -1.88 0.20
C TYR A 120 8.80 -1.14 -0.44
N PRO A 121 9.83 -1.77 -1.02
CA PRO A 121 10.98 -1.03 -1.52
C PRO A 121 10.68 -0.03 -2.66
N ILE A 122 9.53 -0.14 -3.34
CA ILE A 122 9.11 0.85 -4.34
C ILE A 122 8.56 2.08 -3.62
N GLN A 123 9.44 3.05 -3.32
CA GLN A 123 9.08 4.26 -2.59
C GLN A 123 8.69 5.44 -3.50
N ASN A 124 9.19 5.49 -4.73
CA ASN A 124 9.00 6.62 -5.63
C ASN A 124 8.25 6.21 -6.90
N ILE A 125 7.12 6.86 -7.14
CA ILE A 125 6.28 6.66 -8.33
C ILE A 125 6.12 7.99 -9.04
N ILE A 126 6.11 7.96 -10.36
CA ILE A 126 5.78 9.09 -11.22
C ILE A 126 4.56 8.71 -12.06
N THR A 127 3.62 9.63 -12.26
CA THR A 127 2.45 9.36 -13.10
C THR A 127 1.92 10.61 -13.79
N THR A 128 1.33 10.42 -14.97
CA THR A 128 0.49 11.41 -15.67
C THR A 128 -1.00 11.20 -15.40
N ASN A 129 -1.37 10.23 -14.57
CA ASN A 129 -2.76 9.91 -14.27
C ASN A 129 -3.38 10.92 -13.31
N TRP A 130 -4.66 11.24 -13.54
CA TRP A 130 -5.41 12.13 -12.66
C TRP A 130 -6.05 11.41 -11.47
N ASP A 131 -6.38 10.12 -11.59
CA ASP A 131 -7.02 9.33 -10.52
C ASP A 131 -6.16 9.25 -9.26
N ASP A 132 -6.77 8.90 -8.14
CA ASP A 132 -6.11 8.79 -6.84
C ASP A 132 -5.80 7.34 -6.41
N LEU A 133 -5.62 6.43 -7.38
CA LEU A 133 -5.47 5.00 -7.09
C LEU A 133 -4.16 4.67 -6.37
N PHE A 134 -3.07 5.38 -6.65
CA PHE A 134 -1.81 5.22 -5.88
C PHE A 134 -1.99 5.68 -4.43
N GLU A 135 -2.72 6.76 -4.22
CA GLU A 135 -3.01 7.30 -2.90
C GLU A 135 -3.89 6.32 -2.10
N ARG A 136 -5.00 5.84 -2.70
CA ARG A 136 -5.96 4.95 -2.04
C ARG A 136 -5.46 3.52 -1.88
N TYR A 137 -4.73 2.97 -2.85
CA TYR A 137 -4.36 1.55 -2.85
C TYR A 137 -2.89 1.28 -2.59
N CYS A 138 -2.00 2.26 -2.73
CA CYS A 138 -0.58 2.12 -2.36
C CYS A 138 -0.20 2.97 -1.15
N GLY A 139 -1.15 3.72 -0.56
CA GLY A 139 -0.89 4.65 0.54
C GLY A 139 0.13 5.73 0.18
N ALA A 140 0.27 6.06 -1.11
CA ALA A 140 1.25 7.01 -1.58
C ALA A 140 0.85 8.44 -1.21
N THR A 141 1.82 9.26 -0.81
CA THR A 141 1.62 10.70 -0.62
C THR A 141 1.73 11.39 -1.98
N PRO A 142 0.69 12.09 -2.46
CA PRO A 142 0.74 12.78 -3.75
C PRO A 142 1.59 14.05 -3.66
N ILE A 143 2.43 14.24 -4.67
CA ILE A 143 3.21 15.47 -4.90
C ILE A 143 2.71 16.06 -6.22
N VAL A 144 1.89 17.12 -6.12
CA VAL A 144 1.22 17.75 -7.27
C VAL A 144 1.77 19.16 -7.50
N PHE A 145 2.05 19.88 -6.41
CA PHE A 145 2.55 21.24 -6.40
C PHE A 145 3.96 21.32 -5.76
N PRO A 146 4.74 22.38 -6.05
CA PRO A 146 6.05 22.58 -5.43
C PRO A 146 6.01 22.59 -3.89
N GLU A 147 4.93 23.09 -3.29
CA GLU A 147 4.76 23.16 -1.83
C GLU A 147 4.65 21.77 -1.19
N ASP A 148 4.18 20.77 -1.93
CA ASP A 148 4.03 19.39 -1.44
C ASP A 148 5.39 18.72 -1.16
N PHE A 149 6.51 19.25 -1.69
CA PHE A 149 7.85 18.74 -1.41
C PHE A 149 8.23 18.80 0.08
N VAL A 150 7.50 19.55 0.91
CA VAL A 150 7.64 19.48 2.38
C VAL A 150 7.47 18.04 2.91
N PHE A 151 6.71 17.20 2.20
CA PHE A 151 6.48 15.80 2.54
C PHE A 151 7.48 14.84 1.90
N TRP A 152 8.38 15.30 1.01
CA TRP A 152 9.26 14.44 0.22
C TRP A 152 10.12 13.49 1.07
N ASN A 153 10.70 14.00 2.16
CA ASN A 153 11.56 13.24 3.06
C ASN A 153 10.79 12.51 4.18
N MET A 154 9.45 12.61 4.24
CA MET A 154 8.68 11.84 5.21
C MET A 154 8.68 10.35 4.83
N PRO A 155 8.68 9.41 5.79
CA PRO A 155 8.61 7.99 5.49
C PRO A 155 7.38 7.62 4.65
N GLY A 156 7.52 6.56 3.85
CA GLY A 156 6.45 5.99 3.04
C GLY A 156 6.48 6.46 1.57
N ARG A 157 5.66 5.79 0.77
CA ARG A 157 5.65 5.93 -0.68
C ARG A 157 5.20 7.32 -1.14
N LYS A 158 5.78 7.81 -2.23
CA LYS A 158 5.49 9.08 -2.89
C LYS A 158 5.00 8.85 -4.31
N VAL A 159 4.07 9.67 -4.76
CA VAL A 159 3.62 9.70 -6.16
C VAL A 159 3.69 11.12 -6.70
N LEU A 160 4.62 11.36 -7.64
CA LEU A 160 4.75 12.63 -8.35
C LEU A 160 3.76 12.67 -9.52
N LYS A 161 2.77 13.55 -9.45
CA LYS A 161 1.69 13.64 -10.44
C LYS A 161 1.91 14.80 -11.39
N ILE A 162 2.39 14.50 -12.59
CA ILE A 162 2.82 15.50 -13.58
C ILE A 162 1.63 16.31 -14.11
N HIS A 163 0.50 15.66 -14.37
CA HIS A 163 -0.67 16.24 -15.02
C HIS A 163 -1.80 16.62 -14.05
N GLY A 164 -1.48 16.76 -12.77
CA GLY A 164 -2.44 17.11 -11.74
C GLY A 164 -3.16 15.91 -11.11
N SER A 165 -4.23 16.18 -10.37
CA SER A 165 -4.97 15.17 -9.62
C SER A 165 -6.47 15.49 -9.58
N ILE A 166 -7.31 14.45 -9.51
CA ILE A 166 -8.76 14.58 -9.33
C ILE A 166 -9.12 15.18 -7.97
N ASN A 167 -8.23 15.06 -6.99
CA ASN A 167 -8.37 15.69 -5.68
C ASN A 167 -8.06 17.20 -5.73
N ASN A 168 -7.57 17.72 -6.85
CA ASN A 168 -7.42 19.14 -7.12
C ASN A 168 -7.71 19.46 -8.60
N TYR A 169 -9.00 19.63 -8.94
CA TYR A 169 -9.45 19.89 -10.31
C TYR A 169 -8.76 21.07 -11.01
N GLY A 170 -8.29 22.07 -10.26
CA GLY A 170 -7.55 23.22 -10.81
C GLY A 170 -6.19 22.84 -11.37
N SER A 171 -5.62 21.70 -10.97
CA SER A 171 -4.33 21.19 -11.42
C SER A 171 -4.38 20.35 -12.70
N ILE A 172 -5.57 19.94 -13.15
CA ILE A 172 -5.74 19.00 -14.27
C ILE A 172 -5.17 19.58 -15.56
N VAL A 173 -4.20 18.87 -16.15
CA VAL A 173 -3.61 19.19 -17.44
C VAL A 173 -4.35 18.45 -18.55
N ALA A 174 -5.17 19.15 -19.33
CA ALA A 174 -5.96 18.51 -20.40
C ALA A 174 -6.00 19.30 -21.71
N THR A 175 -5.96 20.63 -21.70
CA THR A 175 -6.02 21.49 -22.92
C THR A 175 -4.62 21.89 -23.40
N GLU A 176 -4.50 22.44 -24.62
CA GLU A 176 -3.23 22.95 -25.15
C GLU A 176 -2.61 24.01 -24.21
N ASP A 177 -3.43 24.91 -23.67
CA ASP A 177 -2.99 25.91 -22.68
C ASP A 177 -2.49 25.26 -21.38
N ASP A 178 -3.14 24.18 -20.93
CA ASP A 178 -2.70 23.46 -19.73
C ASP A 178 -1.36 22.76 -19.98
N TYR A 179 -1.19 22.10 -21.13
CA TYR A 179 0.06 21.42 -21.52
C TYR A 179 1.20 22.44 -21.69
N ALA A 180 0.94 23.62 -22.26
CA ALA A 180 1.93 24.69 -22.38
C ALA A 180 2.41 25.18 -21.00
N LYS A 181 1.49 25.41 -20.06
CA LYS A 181 1.81 25.77 -18.66
C LYS A 181 2.55 24.63 -17.94
N CYS A 182 2.16 23.38 -18.19
CA CYS A 182 2.83 22.20 -17.65
C CYS A 182 4.28 22.13 -18.15
N GLN A 183 4.51 22.29 -19.44
CA GLN A 183 5.83 22.33 -20.05
C GLN A 183 6.71 23.43 -19.45
N GLU A 184 6.17 24.64 -19.25
CA GLU A 184 6.89 25.73 -18.59
C GLU A 184 7.29 25.34 -17.16
N ARG A 185 6.34 24.83 -16.36
CA ARG A 185 6.58 24.36 -14.98
C ARG A 185 7.62 23.25 -14.93
N LEU A 186 7.62 22.34 -15.89
CA LEU A 186 8.59 21.24 -15.94
C LEU A 186 9.97 21.68 -16.45
N ASN A 187 10.04 22.79 -17.20
CA ASN A 187 11.31 23.34 -17.66
C ASN A 187 12.02 24.15 -16.56
N SER A 188 11.30 25.00 -15.83
CA SER A 188 11.87 25.98 -14.89
C SER A 188 11.53 25.75 -13.42
N GLY A 189 10.55 24.89 -13.12
CA GLY A 189 10.05 24.68 -11.76
C GLY A 189 10.75 23.58 -10.98
N LEU A 190 10.45 23.54 -9.68
CA LEU A 190 10.99 22.54 -8.74
C LEU A 190 10.58 21.11 -9.13
N ILE A 191 9.30 20.90 -9.48
CA ILE A 191 8.80 19.60 -9.96
C ILE A 191 9.62 19.10 -11.15
N GLY A 192 9.84 19.98 -12.13
CA GLY A 192 10.63 19.67 -13.31
C GLY A 192 12.09 19.33 -12.99
N SER A 193 12.71 20.09 -12.11
CA SER A 193 14.09 19.86 -11.67
C SER A 193 14.24 18.51 -10.95
N SER A 194 13.33 18.20 -10.03
CA SER A 194 13.29 16.92 -9.31
C SER A 194 13.02 15.75 -10.27
N LEU A 195 12.09 15.91 -11.22
CA LEU A 195 11.82 14.92 -12.25
C LEU A 195 13.07 14.63 -13.09
N LYS A 196 13.75 15.67 -13.60
CA LYS A 196 14.98 15.51 -14.39
C LYS A 196 16.07 14.79 -13.58
N LEU A 197 16.26 15.14 -12.31
CA LEU A 197 17.23 14.46 -11.45
C LEU A 197 16.90 12.98 -11.27
N MET A 198 15.64 12.64 -11.02
CA MET A 198 15.19 11.24 -10.93
C MET A 198 15.46 10.49 -12.24
N LEU A 199 15.04 11.05 -13.37
CA LEU A 199 15.23 10.43 -14.68
C LEU A 199 16.71 10.27 -15.05
N ALA A 200 17.59 11.12 -14.54
CA ALA A 200 19.02 11.10 -14.78
C ALA A 200 19.80 10.11 -13.88
N THR A 201 19.24 9.73 -12.73
CA THR A 201 19.98 9.01 -11.68
C THR A 201 19.36 7.68 -11.26
N LYS A 202 18.14 7.37 -11.70
CA LYS A 202 17.38 6.20 -11.26
C LYS A 202 16.97 5.34 -12.45
N TYR A 203 16.83 4.04 -12.20
CA TYR A 203 16.25 3.10 -13.15
C TYR A 203 14.75 3.36 -13.27
N ILE A 204 14.24 3.47 -14.49
CA ILE A 204 12.81 3.73 -14.72
C ILE A 204 12.17 2.52 -15.35
N ILE A 205 11.03 2.10 -14.80
CA ILE A 205 10.12 1.17 -15.47
C ILE A 205 8.86 1.92 -15.86
N PHE A 206 8.67 2.09 -17.17
CA PHE A 206 7.44 2.62 -17.75
C PHE A 206 6.38 1.50 -17.79
N ILE A 207 5.23 1.72 -17.16
CA ILE A 207 4.15 0.72 -17.08
C ILE A 207 2.82 1.38 -17.47
N GLY A 208 2.10 0.78 -18.42
CA GLY A 208 0.83 1.32 -18.91
C GLY A 208 0.96 2.69 -19.59
N TYR A 209 2.17 3.04 -20.01
CA TYR A 209 2.50 4.32 -20.63
C TYR A 209 2.70 4.16 -22.13
N SER A 210 1.99 4.96 -22.94
CA SER A 210 2.03 4.89 -24.40
C SER A 210 3.00 5.88 -25.05
N PHE A 211 3.69 6.70 -24.26
CA PHE A 211 4.47 7.86 -24.76
C PHE A 211 3.60 8.84 -25.55
N GLY A 212 2.31 8.97 -25.20
CA GLY A 212 1.41 9.94 -25.83
C GLY A 212 1.53 11.37 -25.28
N ASP A 213 2.17 11.55 -24.12
CA ASP A 213 2.29 12.86 -23.46
C ASP A 213 3.46 13.65 -24.03
N GLU A 214 3.15 14.63 -24.88
CA GLU A 214 4.12 15.44 -25.62
C GLU A 214 5.08 16.22 -24.71
N ASP A 215 4.59 16.71 -23.57
CA ASP A 215 5.37 17.51 -22.62
C ASP A 215 6.42 16.68 -21.88
N PHE A 216 6.04 15.50 -21.37
CA PHE A 216 6.98 14.56 -20.76
C PHE A 216 8.03 14.09 -21.77
N ASN A 217 7.60 13.70 -22.98
CA ASN A 217 8.51 13.25 -24.04
C ASN A 217 9.53 14.33 -24.41
N SER A 218 9.11 15.59 -24.46
CA SER A 218 9.99 16.74 -24.72
C SER A 218 11.11 16.82 -23.67
N ILE A 219 10.78 16.68 -22.40
CA ILE A 219 11.75 16.72 -21.29
C ILE A 219 12.67 15.51 -21.32
N TYR A 220 12.11 14.31 -21.48
CA TYR A 220 12.89 13.08 -21.49
C TYR A 220 13.90 13.06 -22.65
N ASN A 221 13.48 13.46 -23.84
CA ASN A 221 14.38 13.57 -25.01
C ASN A 221 15.42 14.69 -24.83
N SER A 222 15.05 15.80 -24.20
CA SER A 222 16.00 16.89 -23.90
C SER A 222 17.06 16.42 -22.91
N LEU A 223 16.67 15.66 -21.89
CA LEU A 223 17.58 15.11 -20.90
C LEU A 223 18.54 14.10 -21.52
N ILE A 224 18.06 13.19 -22.37
CA ILE A 224 18.92 12.23 -23.10
C ILE A 224 19.98 12.97 -23.91
N LYS A 225 19.60 14.05 -24.60
CA LYS A 225 20.53 14.89 -25.37
C LYS A 225 21.54 15.59 -24.47
N GLU A 226 21.09 16.18 -23.37
CA GLU A 226 21.94 16.86 -22.39
C GLU A 226 22.99 15.92 -21.77
N MET A 227 22.59 14.68 -21.50
CA MET A 227 23.46 13.65 -20.93
C MET A 227 24.29 12.90 -21.98
N ASN A 228 24.27 13.32 -23.25
CA ASN A 228 24.96 12.64 -24.36
C ASN A 228 24.66 11.13 -24.44
N GLY A 229 23.42 10.73 -24.13
CA GLY A 229 22.98 9.33 -24.10
C GLY A 229 23.40 8.53 -22.87
N LEU A 230 24.18 9.10 -21.93
CA LEU A 230 24.64 8.43 -20.70
C LEU A 230 23.59 8.46 -19.59
N ILE A 231 22.36 8.08 -19.90
CA ILE A 231 21.28 7.93 -18.92
C ILE A 231 21.21 6.48 -18.39
N PRO A 232 20.72 6.25 -17.16
CA PRO A 232 20.39 4.91 -16.68
C PRO A 232 19.49 4.15 -17.67
N HIS A 233 19.63 2.83 -17.71
CA HIS A 233 18.79 1.99 -18.55
C HIS A 233 17.34 2.02 -18.07
N ALA A 234 16.39 2.03 -19.00
CA ALA A 234 14.97 2.00 -18.68
C ALA A 234 14.29 0.75 -19.25
N TYR A 235 13.17 0.38 -18.65
CA TYR A 235 12.32 -0.71 -19.11
C TYR A 235 10.94 -0.19 -19.46
N ILE A 236 10.27 -0.84 -20.41
CA ILE A 236 8.85 -0.58 -20.70
C ILE A 236 8.05 -1.88 -20.65
N VAL A 237 7.08 -1.95 -19.75
CA VAL A 237 6.14 -3.07 -19.66
C VAL A 237 4.91 -2.74 -20.51
N THR A 238 4.70 -3.52 -21.57
CA THR A 238 3.65 -3.25 -22.56
C THR A 238 3.13 -4.54 -23.20
N LEU A 239 1.92 -4.49 -23.75
CA LEU A 239 1.38 -5.56 -24.59
C LEU A 239 1.67 -5.34 -26.09
N ASP A 240 2.19 -4.17 -26.45
CA ASP A 240 2.51 -3.81 -27.83
C ASP A 240 3.82 -4.45 -28.27
N GLU A 241 3.73 -5.51 -29.08
CA GLU A 241 4.90 -6.22 -29.62
C GLU A 241 5.75 -5.33 -30.53
N SER A 242 5.18 -4.29 -31.15
CA SER A 242 5.94 -3.35 -31.98
C SER A 242 6.91 -2.48 -31.16
N ALA A 243 6.76 -2.45 -29.84
CA ALA A 243 7.66 -1.73 -28.94
C ALA A 243 9.12 -2.18 -29.09
N VAL A 244 9.37 -3.46 -29.39
CA VAL A 244 10.72 -4.00 -29.58
C VAL A 244 11.46 -3.27 -30.70
N GLU A 245 10.81 -3.07 -31.85
CA GLU A 245 11.43 -2.32 -32.95
C GLU A 245 11.39 -0.81 -32.69
N LYS A 246 10.31 -0.29 -32.07
CA LYS A 246 10.17 1.15 -31.75
C LYS A 246 11.28 1.68 -30.85
N PHE A 247 11.75 0.87 -29.88
CA PHE A 247 12.72 1.28 -28.87
C PHE A 247 14.12 0.69 -29.08
N LYS A 248 14.36 -0.02 -30.17
CA LYS A 248 15.62 -0.71 -30.48
C LYS A 248 16.87 0.17 -30.45
N ASP A 249 16.73 1.41 -30.92
CA ASP A 249 17.82 2.40 -30.96
C ASP A 249 17.82 3.32 -29.72
N MET A 250 16.98 3.04 -28.73
CA MET A 250 16.88 3.78 -27.47
C MET A 250 17.44 2.91 -26.34
N ASN A 251 17.90 3.54 -25.26
CA ASN A 251 18.33 2.83 -24.04
C ASN A 251 17.13 2.32 -23.21
N ILE A 252 16.16 1.68 -23.88
CA ILE A 252 14.91 1.20 -23.31
C ILE A 252 14.65 -0.23 -23.76
N THR A 253 14.58 -1.19 -22.82
CA THR A 253 14.23 -2.59 -23.14
C THR A 253 12.73 -2.84 -22.92
N PRO A 254 11.99 -3.29 -23.96
CA PRO A 254 10.59 -3.70 -23.79
C PRO A 254 10.44 -5.08 -23.13
N ILE A 255 9.53 -5.17 -22.17
CA ILE A 255 9.06 -6.40 -21.54
C ILE A 255 7.61 -6.60 -21.96
N ILE A 256 7.38 -7.60 -22.82
CA ILE A 256 6.08 -7.80 -23.46
C ILE A 256 5.17 -8.64 -22.57
N THR A 257 4.42 -8.00 -21.67
CA THR A 257 3.50 -8.68 -20.76
C THR A 257 2.47 -7.72 -20.14
N ASP A 258 1.49 -8.27 -19.42
CA ASP A 258 0.51 -7.50 -18.67
C ASP A 258 1.16 -6.82 -17.45
N ALA A 259 0.81 -5.56 -17.21
CA ALA A 259 1.38 -4.74 -16.15
C ALA A 259 1.21 -5.35 -14.74
N THR A 260 0.04 -5.91 -14.44
CA THR A 260 -0.21 -6.55 -13.14
C THR A 260 0.62 -7.83 -13.04
N TYR A 261 0.67 -8.64 -14.11
CA TYR A 261 1.45 -9.87 -14.11
C TYR A 261 2.96 -9.62 -13.95
N PHE A 262 3.49 -8.53 -14.53
CA PHE A 262 4.86 -8.11 -14.28
C PHE A 262 5.14 -7.92 -12.78
N ILE A 263 4.24 -7.24 -12.06
CA ILE A 263 4.38 -7.04 -10.61
C ILE A 263 4.26 -8.37 -9.86
N THR A 264 3.36 -9.27 -10.27
CA THR A 264 3.25 -10.61 -9.69
C THR A 264 4.57 -11.38 -9.81
N VAL A 265 5.18 -11.42 -11.00
CA VAL A 265 6.47 -12.10 -11.22
C VAL A 265 7.57 -11.43 -10.38
N LEU A 266 7.60 -10.09 -10.31
CA LEU A 266 8.53 -9.37 -9.44
C LEU A 266 8.37 -9.79 -7.98
N LYS A 267 7.14 -9.90 -7.45
CA LYS A 267 6.90 -10.38 -6.08
C LYS A 267 7.40 -11.80 -5.87
N GLU A 268 7.14 -12.71 -6.79
CA GLU A 268 7.60 -14.10 -6.68
C GLU A 268 9.13 -14.15 -6.52
N HIS A 269 9.86 -13.33 -7.27
CA HIS A 269 11.30 -13.18 -7.15
C HIS A 269 11.76 -12.55 -5.83
N LEU A 270 10.98 -11.65 -5.23
CA LEU A 270 11.29 -11.04 -3.93
C LEU A 270 11.01 -12.00 -2.77
N ILE A 271 9.90 -12.73 -2.84
CA ILE A 271 9.53 -13.77 -1.86
C ILE A 271 10.60 -14.87 -1.88
N ALA A 272 11.01 -15.34 -3.05
CA ALA A 272 12.06 -16.37 -3.18
C ALA A 272 13.41 -15.95 -2.58
N ARG A 273 13.66 -14.64 -2.46
CA ARG A 273 14.86 -14.06 -1.83
C ARG A 273 14.66 -13.65 -0.37
N ASN A 274 13.50 -13.92 0.23
CA ASN A 274 13.11 -13.46 1.57
C ASN A 274 13.10 -11.93 1.74
N LEU A 275 12.86 -11.20 0.65
CA LEU A 275 12.75 -9.73 0.61
C LEU A 275 11.30 -9.23 0.68
N LEU A 276 10.33 -10.15 0.66
CA LEU A 276 8.91 -9.85 0.75
C LEU A 276 8.18 -10.97 1.47
N ILE A 277 7.30 -10.60 2.41
CA ILE A 277 6.36 -11.51 3.06
C ILE A 277 5.21 -11.80 2.09
N PRO A 278 4.83 -13.07 1.87
CA PRO A 278 3.72 -13.41 0.99
C PRO A 278 2.40 -12.72 1.37
N ASP A 279 1.63 -12.28 0.38
CA ASP A 279 0.38 -11.56 0.61
C ASP A 279 -0.70 -12.43 1.31
N ASP A 280 -0.59 -13.76 1.18
CA ASP A 280 -1.47 -14.74 1.85
C ASP A 280 -1.32 -14.69 3.39
N GLU A 281 -0.17 -14.26 3.92
CA GLU A 281 0.05 -14.16 5.37
C GLU A 281 -0.85 -13.11 6.03
N PHE A 282 -1.18 -12.04 5.31
CA PHE A 282 -2.15 -11.05 5.79
C PHE A 282 -3.56 -11.63 5.90
N SER A 283 -3.90 -12.66 5.12
CA SER A 283 -5.18 -13.37 5.27
C SER A 283 -5.22 -14.19 6.56
N SER A 284 -4.08 -14.78 6.95
CA SER A 284 -3.94 -15.47 8.23
C SER A 284 -4.04 -14.50 9.41
N VAL A 285 -3.48 -13.28 9.29
CA VAL A 285 -3.67 -12.22 10.29
C VAL A 285 -5.15 -11.85 10.46
N ALA A 286 -5.90 -11.70 9.37
CA ALA A 286 -7.32 -11.37 9.45
C ALA A 286 -8.15 -12.47 10.14
N ARG A 287 -7.80 -13.74 9.94
CA ARG A 287 -8.45 -14.87 10.61
C ARG A 287 -8.12 -14.88 12.11
N MET A 288 -6.85 -14.73 12.46
CA MET A 288 -6.41 -14.73 13.86
C MET A 288 -6.96 -13.52 14.64
N LEU A 289 -7.14 -12.37 13.98
CA LEU A 289 -7.82 -11.22 14.59
C LEU A 289 -9.23 -11.61 15.06
N PHE A 290 -10.01 -12.26 14.20
CA PHE A 290 -11.35 -12.73 14.55
C PHE A 290 -11.32 -13.71 15.73
N GLU A 291 -10.39 -14.68 15.72
CA GLU A 291 -10.22 -15.64 16.82
C GLU A 291 -9.88 -14.95 18.15
N VAL A 292 -8.97 -13.95 18.15
CA VAL A 292 -8.63 -13.20 19.36
C VAL A 292 -9.80 -12.34 19.87
N GLU A 293 -10.60 -11.75 18.98
CA GLU A 293 -11.81 -11.00 19.35
C GLU A 293 -12.86 -11.89 20.02
N GLU A 294 -13.04 -13.12 19.53
CA GLU A 294 -13.91 -14.13 20.16
C GLU A 294 -13.38 -14.52 21.56
N GLU A 295 -12.10 -14.87 21.67
CA GLU A 295 -11.50 -15.22 22.97
C GLU A 295 -11.50 -14.05 23.97
N HIS A 296 -11.38 -12.81 23.49
CA HIS A 296 -11.50 -11.61 24.32
C HIS A 296 -12.90 -11.46 24.90
N SER A 297 -13.92 -11.71 24.07
CA SER A 297 -15.32 -11.70 24.50
C SER A 297 -15.58 -12.81 25.53
N LEU A 298 -15.13 -14.03 25.24
CA LEU A 298 -15.27 -15.18 26.14
C LEU A 298 -14.59 -14.97 27.49
N LEU A 299 -13.38 -14.40 27.51
CA LEU A 299 -12.67 -14.08 28.74
C LEU A 299 -13.46 -13.09 29.60
N SER A 300 -14.00 -12.05 28.96
CA SER A 300 -14.77 -11.00 29.63
C SER A 300 -16.09 -11.50 30.23
N GLU A 301 -16.73 -12.49 29.58
CA GLU A 301 -17.96 -13.13 30.07
C GLU A 301 -17.67 -14.17 31.17
N ALA A 302 -16.54 -14.87 31.09
CA ALA A 302 -16.20 -15.95 32.01
C ALA A 302 -15.77 -15.46 33.40
N PHE A 303 -15.31 -14.21 33.52
CA PHE A 303 -14.75 -13.69 34.77
C PHE A 303 -15.30 -12.32 35.14
N ASN A 304 -15.67 -12.19 36.42
CA ASN A 304 -15.91 -10.89 37.03
C ASN A 304 -14.57 -10.27 37.47
N ILE A 305 -14.24 -9.09 36.94
CA ILE A 305 -12.95 -8.42 37.22
C ILE A 305 -12.74 -8.09 38.70
N LYS A 306 -13.81 -7.87 39.48
CA LYS A 306 -13.68 -7.64 40.94
C LYS A 306 -13.31 -8.91 41.70
N SER A 307 -13.80 -10.05 41.25
CA SER A 307 -13.47 -11.37 41.82
C SER A 307 -12.08 -11.86 41.39
N TYR A 308 -11.71 -11.56 40.14
CA TYR A 308 -10.44 -11.98 39.54
C TYR A 308 -9.71 -10.77 38.92
N PRO A 309 -9.14 -9.86 39.74
CA PRO A 309 -8.54 -8.62 39.24
C PRO A 309 -7.40 -8.84 38.24
N GLN A 310 -6.72 -9.98 38.31
CA GLN A 310 -5.63 -10.37 37.43
C GLN A 310 -6.05 -10.58 35.96
N ILE A 311 -7.35 -10.77 35.66
CA ILE A 311 -7.82 -10.86 34.26
C ILE A 311 -7.50 -9.60 33.46
N LEU A 312 -7.32 -8.47 34.16
CA LEU A 312 -6.87 -7.20 33.60
C LEU A 312 -5.72 -7.38 32.62
N TYR A 313 -4.74 -8.22 32.97
CA TYR A 313 -3.53 -8.38 32.16
C TYR A 313 -3.78 -9.20 30.90
N SER A 314 -4.60 -10.24 30.97
CA SER A 314 -4.95 -11.02 29.78
C SER A 314 -5.82 -10.22 28.82
N LEU A 315 -6.74 -9.39 29.34
CA LEU A 315 -7.51 -8.44 28.52
C LEU A 315 -6.57 -7.44 27.81
N CYS A 316 -5.65 -6.80 28.54
CA CYS A 316 -4.67 -5.88 27.95
C CYS A 316 -3.77 -6.58 26.91
N TYR A 317 -3.37 -7.82 27.16
CA TYR A 317 -2.59 -8.62 26.23
C TYR A 317 -3.36 -8.90 24.93
N GLN A 318 -4.62 -9.31 25.03
CA GLN A 318 -5.50 -9.52 23.88
C GLN A 318 -5.77 -8.21 23.13
N ASP A 319 -5.97 -7.09 23.83
CA ASP A 319 -6.02 -5.76 23.19
C ASP A 319 -4.72 -5.46 22.41
N GLY A 320 -3.57 -5.87 22.94
CA GLY A 320 -2.28 -5.78 22.26
C GLY A 320 -2.25 -6.57 20.95
N LEU A 321 -2.68 -7.84 20.98
CA LEU A 321 -2.80 -8.70 19.80
C LEU A 321 -3.75 -8.09 18.75
N ILE A 322 -4.96 -7.71 19.18
CA ILE A 322 -5.99 -7.10 18.33
C ILE A 322 -5.40 -5.88 17.62
N HIS A 323 -4.84 -4.92 18.38
CA HIS A 323 -4.28 -3.70 17.78
C HIS A 323 -3.07 -3.97 16.88
N ALA A 324 -2.28 -5.01 17.13
CA ALA A 324 -1.20 -5.40 16.23
C ALA A 324 -1.77 -5.87 14.89
N PHE A 325 -2.74 -6.78 14.91
CA PHE A 325 -3.38 -7.31 13.71
C PHE A 325 -4.17 -6.25 12.94
N GLU A 326 -5.00 -5.46 13.62
CA GLU A 326 -5.73 -4.35 13.01
C GLU A 326 -4.77 -3.37 12.32
N ARG A 327 -3.67 -3.01 12.98
CA ARG A 327 -2.70 -2.08 12.40
C ARG A 327 -1.96 -2.69 11.21
N ILE A 328 -1.60 -3.97 11.27
CA ILE A 328 -1.00 -4.71 10.14
C ILE A 328 -1.93 -4.62 8.92
N LEU A 329 -3.22 -4.92 9.11
CA LEU A 329 -4.22 -4.91 8.04
C LEU A 329 -4.48 -3.49 7.52
N ALA A 330 -4.63 -2.51 8.41
CA ALA A 330 -4.88 -1.11 8.06
C ALA A 330 -3.73 -0.49 7.25
N LEU A 331 -2.49 -0.91 7.52
CA LEU A 331 -1.30 -0.43 6.83
C LEU A 331 -0.80 -1.38 5.73
N LYS A 332 -1.51 -2.48 5.43
CA LYS A 332 -1.12 -3.44 4.37
C LYS A 332 -0.80 -2.73 3.05
N ARG A 333 -1.64 -1.78 2.65
CA ARG A 333 -1.51 -1.02 1.39
C ARG A 333 -0.25 -0.16 1.31
N THR A 334 0.43 0.13 2.41
CA THR A 334 1.67 0.92 2.40
C THR A 334 2.91 0.05 2.22
N GLY A 335 2.76 -1.28 2.35
CA GLY A 335 3.87 -2.23 2.39
C GLY A 335 4.66 -2.24 3.70
N ASN A 336 4.30 -1.42 4.71
CA ASN A 336 5.09 -1.28 5.94
C ASN A 336 5.36 -2.59 6.69
N TYR A 337 4.45 -3.56 6.57
CA TYR A 337 4.55 -4.87 7.21
C TYR A 337 4.94 -5.98 6.23
N SER A 338 5.35 -5.65 5.01
CA SER A 338 5.69 -6.65 3.99
C SER A 338 7.15 -7.09 4.00
N HIS A 339 7.98 -6.55 4.89
CA HIS A 339 9.40 -6.90 4.99
C HIS A 339 9.81 -7.20 6.43
N ALA A 340 10.43 -8.36 6.65
CA ALA A 340 10.79 -8.85 8.00
C ALA A 340 11.68 -7.88 8.80
N CYS A 341 12.66 -7.23 8.15
CA CYS A 341 13.50 -6.22 8.82
C CYS A 341 12.72 -5.05 9.45
N ALA A 342 11.65 -4.56 8.81
CA ALA A 342 10.84 -3.47 9.35
C ALA A 342 10.11 -3.90 10.63
N ILE A 343 9.59 -5.13 10.63
CA ILE A 343 8.96 -5.76 11.80
C ILE A 343 10.00 -5.95 12.91
N GLY A 344 11.19 -6.48 12.58
CA GLY A 344 12.28 -6.68 13.54
C GLY A 344 12.78 -5.38 14.20
N ASN A 345 12.78 -4.26 13.46
CA ASN A 345 13.09 -2.94 14.04
C ASN A 345 11.99 -2.46 14.99
N THR A 346 10.72 -2.69 14.63
CA THR A 346 9.56 -2.36 15.47
C THR A 346 9.59 -3.16 16.77
N LEU A 347 9.81 -4.48 16.68
CA LEU A 347 9.93 -5.38 17.83
C LEU A 347 11.01 -4.91 18.82
N ARG A 348 12.20 -4.52 18.32
CA ARG A 348 13.28 -3.98 19.17
C ARG A 348 12.87 -2.69 19.89
N ALA A 349 12.10 -1.82 19.25
CA ALA A 349 11.60 -0.60 19.87
C ALA A 349 10.57 -0.88 20.98
N TYR A 350 9.64 -1.80 20.74
CA TYR A 350 8.64 -2.22 21.73
C TYR A 350 9.28 -2.99 22.89
N GLU A 351 10.27 -3.85 22.63
CA GLU A 351 11.04 -4.54 23.67
C GLU A 351 11.71 -3.55 24.64
N LYS A 352 12.28 -2.45 24.11
CA LYS A 352 12.84 -1.39 24.95
C LYS A 352 11.76 -0.73 25.81
N LYS A 353 10.60 -0.39 25.23
CA LYS A 353 9.45 0.18 25.96
C LYS A 353 8.95 -0.79 27.04
N ARG A 354 8.86 -2.08 26.74
CA ARG A 354 8.45 -3.12 27.69
C ARG A 354 9.34 -3.13 28.92
N LYS A 355 10.66 -3.17 28.72
CA LYS A 355 11.65 -3.13 29.83
C LYS A 355 11.51 -1.85 30.66
N GLU A 356 11.27 -0.71 30.04
CA GLU A 356 11.06 0.56 30.73
C GLU A 356 9.78 0.55 31.58
N LYS A 357 8.66 0.04 31.04
CA LYS A 357 7.39 -0.08 31.75
C LYS A 357 7.44 -1.08 32.90
N LEU A 358 8.12 -2.21 32.70
CA LEU A 358 8.33 -3.22 33.74
C LEU A 358 9.13 -2.65 34.91
N LYS A 359 10.20 -1.88 34.65
CA LYS A 359 10.97 -1.17 35.70
C LYS A 359 10.12 -0.19 36.50
N LYS A 360 9.17 0.49 35.83
CA LYS A 360 8.20 1.40 36.44
C LYS A 360 7.01 0.69 37.08
N LYS A 361 6.94 -0.65 37.00
CA LYS A 361 5.84 -1.49 37.49
C LYS A 361 4.47 -1.12 36.91
N VAL A 362 4.44 -0.67 35.65
CA VAL A 362 3.20 -0.41 34.91
C VAL A 362 2.80 -1.70 34.19
N TYR A 363 2.18 -2.62 34.93
CA TYR A 363 2.00 -4.00 34.49
C TYR A 363 0.97 -4.18 33.36
N HIS A 364 -0.06 -3.34 33.29
CA HIS A 364 -1.03 -3.38 32.19
C HIS A 364 -0.39 -3.03 30.84
N ASP A 365 0.43 -1.97 30.79
CA ASP A 365 1.22 -1.62 29.60
C ASP A 365 2.18 -2.75 29.20
N VAL A 366 2.79 -3.44 30.18
CA VAL A 366 3.69 -4.56 29.88
C VAL A 366 2.93 -5.69 29.21
N ALA A 367 1.77 -6.09 29.75
CA ALA A 367 0.95 -7.14 29.16
C ALA A 367 0.47 -6.76 27.75
N TYR A 368 0.05 -5.51 27.56
CA TYR A 368 -0.31 -4.96 26.25
C TYR A 368 0.86 -5.06 25.26
N ILE A 369 2.06 -4.61 25.66
CA ILE A 369 3.23 -4.63 24.78
C ILE A 369 3.60 -6.06 24.39
N GLU A 370 3.53 -7.03 25.31
CA GLU A 370 3.79 -8.44 24.98
C GLU A 370 2.80 -8.97 23.94
N GLY A 371 1.50 -8.70 24.11
CA GLY A 371 0.48 -9.09 23.13
C GLY A 371 0.72 -8.43 21.78
N TYR A 372 1.01 -7.14 21.77
CA TYR A 372 1.33 -6.41 20.55
C TYR A 372 2.56 -6.98 19.83
N MET A 373 3.62 -7.30 20.57
CA MET A 373 4.82 -7.93 20.01
C MET A 373 4.53 -9.33 19.46
N ASN A 374 3.76 -10.15 20.16
CA ASN A 374 3.38 -11.49 19.68
C ASN A 374 2.54 -11.41 18.39
N GLY A 375 1.64 -10.42 18.29
CA GLY A 375 0.88 -10.18 17.06
C GLY A 375 1.77 -9.76 15.88
N LEU A 376 2.85 -9.01 16.12
CA LEU A 376 3.85 -8.70 15.09
C LEU A 376 4.67 -9.94 14.68
N VAL A 377 5.06 -10.78 15.65
CA VAL A 377 5.81 -12.01 15.39
C VAL A 377 4.98 -13.03 14.61
N PHE A 378 3.67 -13.11 14.87
CA PHE A 378 2.75 -13.99 14.15
C PHE A 378 2.82 -13.86 12.62
N LEU A 379 3.05 -12.64 12.11
CA LEU A 379 3.20 -12.39 10.67
C LEU A 379 4.48 -13.02 10.08
N LEU A 380 5.49 -13.29 10.90
CA LEU A 380 6.76 -13.91 10.52
C LEU A 380 6.77 -15.42 10.73
N MET A 381 5.80 -15.97 11.45
CA MET A 381 5.70 -17.39 11.79
C MET A 381 5.17 -18.22 10.62
N ASP A 382 5.61 -19.47 10.54
CA ASP A 382 5.00 -20.48 9.66
C ASP A 382 3.68 -21.03 10.22
N GLU A 383 2.98 -21.88 9.46
CA GLU A 383 1.69 -22.43 9.89
C GLU A 383 1.75 -23.27 11.17
N GLU A 384 2.86 -23.98 11.41
CA GLU A 384 3.03 -24.82 12.61
C GLU A 384 3.27 -23.94 13.84
N GLU A 385 4.17 -22.97 13.72
CA GLU A 385 4.49 -22.00 14.78
C GLU A 385 3.26 -21.17 15.20
N ARG A 386 2.41 -20.80 14.24
CA ARG A 386 1.19 -20.02 14.50
C ARG A 386 0.20 -20.71 15.42
N SER A 387 0.15 -22.05 15.40
CA SER A 387 -0.71 -22.80 16.30
C SER A 387 -0.33 -22.63 17.77
N GLY A 388 0.92 -22.23 18.04
CA GLY A 388 1.46 -21.97 19.37
C GLY A 388 1.31 -20.52 19.85
N LEU A 389 0.60 -19.65 19.13
CA LEU A 389 0.37 -18.28 19.57
C LEU A 389 -0.35 -18.29 20.93
N PRO A 390 0.21 -17.66 21.99
CA PRO A 390 -0.50 -17.53 23.25
C PRO A 390 -1.66 -16.54 23.08
N LEU A 391 -2.86 -16.96 23.48
CA LEU A 391 -4.08 -16.13 23.44
C LEU A 391 -4.38 -15.48 24.80
N TYR A 392 -3.71 -15.96 25.86
CA TYR A 392 -3.89 -15.51 27.23
C TYR A 392 -2.55 -15.21 27.91
N PHE A 393 -2.60 -14.38 28.95
CA PHE A 393 -1.39 -13.91 29.64
C PHE A 393 -1.54 -13.90 31.17
N VAL A 394 -0.55 -14.48 31.86
CA VAL A 394 -0.43 -14.45 33.33
C VAL A 394 1.00 -14.14 33.72
N PHE A 395 1.21 -13.10 34.54
CA PHE A 395 2.54 -12.77 35.05
C PHE A 395 3.11 -13.92 35.90
N GLY A 396 4.36 -14.28 35.62
CA GLY A 396 5.09 -15.33 36.34
C GLY A 396 4.81 -16.75 35.83
N TYR A 397 4.06 -16.89 34.73
CA TYR A 397 3.87 -18.16 34.04
C TYR A 397 4.68 -18.16 32.73
N ASP A 398 5.63 -19.09 32.60
CA ASP A 398 6.62 -19.09 31.51
C ASP A 398 6.20 -19.88 30.27
N HIS A 399 5.01 -20.49 30.27
CA HIS A 399 4.49 -21.28 29.16
C HIS A 399 3.37 -20.54 28.42
N SER A 400 3.18 -20.85 27.14
CA SER A 400 2.05 -20.33 26.36
C SER A 400 0.72 -20.83 26.92
N ILE A 401 -0.32 -19.99 26.82
CA ILE A 401 -1.69 -20.32 27.20
C ILE A 401 -2.56 -20.03 25.98
N SER A 402 -3.11 -21.08 25.39
CA SER A 402 -3.81 -20.96 24.10
C SER A 402 -5.31 -21.17 24.21
N THR A 403 -5.81 -21.64 25.36
CA THR A 403 -7.24 -21.85 25.58
C THR A 403 -7.75 -21.23 26.88
N LEU A 404 -9.03 -20.88 26.90
CA LEU A 404 -9.70 -20.35 28.09
C LEU A 404 -9.66 -21.33 29.27
N ASP A 405 -9.76 -22.64 29.01
CA ASP A 405 -9.80 -23.65 30.08
C ASP A 405 -8.42 -23.83 30.74
N GLU A 406 -7.34 -23.80 29.96
CA GLU A 406 -5.98 -23.70 30.52
C GLU A 406 -5.85 -22.44 31.37
N TYR A 407 -6.29 -21.30 30.85
CA TYR A 407 -6.24 -20.03 31.57
C TYR A 407 -7.00 -20.07 32.91
N LYS A 408 -8.22 -20.64 32.95
CA LYS A 408 -9.02 -20.83 34.17
C LYS A 408 -8.30 -21.65 35.23
N SER A 409 -7.50 -22.63 34.83
CA SER A 409 -6.72 -23.45 35.77
C SER A 409 -5.53 -22.68 36.37
N ILE A 410 -4.84 -21.88 35.55
CA ILE A 410 -3.61 -21.17 35.92
C ILE A 410 -3.93 -19.93 36.76
N ILE A 411 -4.98 -19.19 36.40
CA ILE A 411 -5.30 -17.89 37.00
C ILE A 411 -5.61 -17.98 38.51
N GLN A 412 -5.98 -19.16 39.01
CA GLN A 412 -6.24 -19.43 40.42
C GLN A 412 -4.99 -19.20 41.28
N ASN A 413 -3.81 -19.48 40.73
CA ASN A 413 -2.52 -19.36 41.42
C ASN A 413 -1.79 -18.04 41.10
N ALA A 414 -2.45 -17.07 40.45
CA ALA A 414 -1.81 -15.84 39.95
C ALA A 414 -1.08 -15.03 41.04
N LYS A 415 -1.59 -15.04 42.29
CA LYS A 415 -0.94 -14.36 43.42
C LYS A 415 0.39 -15.01 43.81
N GLU A 416 0.49 -16.33 43.69
CA GLU A 416 1.68 -17.11 43.99
C GLU A 416 2.70 -16.99 42.86
N LEU A 417 2.24 -16.98 41.61
CA LEU A 417 3.05 -16.79 40.42
C LEU A 417 3.73 -15.41 40.42
N HIS A 418 2.99 -14.33 40.74
CA HIS A 418 3.57 -12.99 40.76
C HIS A 418 2.81 -12.01 41.70
N LYS A 419 3.19 -12.03 42.99
CA LYS A 419 2.54 -11.26 44.06
C LYS A 419 2.38 -9.75 43.77
N THR A 420 3.42 -9.09 43.26
CA THR A 420 3.41 -7.62 43.08
C THR A 420 2.45 -7.17 41.98
N SER A 421 2.30 -7.94 40.90
CA SER A 421 1.33 -7.62 39.84
C SER A 421 -0.09 -7.95 40.29
N TYR A 422 -0.28 -8.99 41.10
CA TYR A 422 -1.57 -9.28 41.71
C TYR A 422 -2.04 -8.12 42.59
N GLU A 423 -1.18 -7.64 43.51
CA GLU A 423 -1.50 -6.48 44.37
C GLU A 423 -1.78 -5.21 43.57
N TYR A 424 -1.04 -4.98 42.48
CA TYR A 424 -1.30 -3.88 41.56
C TYR A 424 -2.69 -3.98 40.94
N ALA A 425 -3.05 -5.14 40.39
CA ALA A 425 -4.35 -5.35 39.74
C ALA A 425 -5.51 -5.19 40.74
N SER A 426 -5.38 -5.77 41.95
CA SER A 426 -6.38 -5.59 43.01
C SER A 426 -6.58 -4.13 43.37
N LYS A 427 -5.50 -3.35 43.49
CA LYS A 427 -5.59 -1.91 43.74
C LYS A 427 -6.27 -1.18 42.59
N TYR A 428 -5.88 -1.49 41.36
CA TYR A 428 -6.43 -0.86 40.16
C TYR A 428 -7.95 -1.07 40.06
N VAL A 429 -8.39 -2.32 40.24
CA VAL A 429 -9.80 -2.71 40.19
C VAL A 429 -10.61 -2.16 41.38
N SER A 430 -9.98 -1.92 42.54
CA SER A 430 -10.67 -1.34 43.71
C SER A 430 -11.22 0.07 43.47
N HIS A 431 -10.69 0.79 42.47
CA HIS A 431 -11.19 2.12 42.07
C HIS A 431 -12.44 2.05 41.18
N ILE A 432 -12.87 0.85 40.76
CA ILE A 432 -14.06 0.65 39.93
C ILE A 432 -15.33 0.73 40.81
N THR A 433 -16.11 1.79 40.60
CA THR A 433 -17.32 2.11 41.38
C THR A 433 -18.53 1.25 41.03
N ASN A 434 -18.57 0.60 39.85
CA ASN A 434 -19.67 -0.29 39.48
C ASN A 434 -19.72 -1.53 40.39
N GLU A 435 -20.74 -1.65 41.23
CA GLU A 435 -20.91 -2.75 42.18
C GLU A 435 -21.04 -4.14 41.51
N SER A 436 -21.62 -4.23 40.31
CA SER A 436 -21.78 -5.52 39.61
C SER A 436 -20.47 -6.07 39.10
N GLY A 437 -19.48 -5.21 38.82
CA GLY A 437 -18.22 -5.60 38.22
C GLY A 437 -18.33 -5.98 36.73
N ASP A 438 -19.49 -5.72 36.10
CA ASP A 438 -19.73 -5.92 34.67
C ASP A 438 -19.07 -4.80 33.85
N ILE A 439 -17.73 -4.78 33.87
CA ILE A 439 -16.92 -3.85 33.10
C ILE A 439 -15.85 -4.67 32.39
N VAL A 440 -15.81 -4.54 31.07
CA VAL A 440 -14.71 -5.03 30.25
C VAL A 440 -13.64 -3.95 30.22
N PHE A 441 -12.45 -4.26 30.75
CA PHE A 441 -11.33 -3.35 30.67
C PHE A 441 -10.73 -3.38 29.27
N HIS A 442 -10.46 -2.21 28.69
CA HIS A 442 -9.84 -2.06 27.38
C HIS A 442 -8.60 -1.16 27.48
N HIS A 443 -7.49 -1.64 26.93
CA HIS A 443 -6.24 -0.91 26.81
C HIS A 443 -6.12 -0.24 25.45
N THR A 444 -6.15 1.09 25.41
CA THR A 444 -5.95 1.85 24.17
C THR A 444 -4.53 1.67 23.61
N PRO A 445 -4.25 1.96 22.33
CA PRO A 445 -2.88 1.87 21.78
C PRO A 445 -1.82 2.81 22.37
N PHE A 446 -2.18 3.65 23.34
CA PHE A 446 -1.29 4.64 23.95
C PHE A 446 -0.51 4.04 25.13
N LEU A 447 0.82 4.22 25.08
CA LEU A 447 1.79 3.76 26.09
C LEU A 447 2.45 4.92 26.80
#